data_AF-A0A7W0G6I7-F1
#
_entry.id   AF-A0A7W0G6I7-F1
#
_cell.length_a   1.000
_cell.length_b   1.000
_cell.length_c   1.000
_cell.angle_alpha   90.00
_cell.angle_beta   90.00
_cell.angle_gamma   90.00
#
_symmetry.space_group_name_H-M   'P 1'
#
loop_
_entity.id
_entity.type
_entity.pdbx_description
1 polymer ?
#
loop_
_entity_poly.entity_id
_entity_poly.type
_entity_poly.pdbx_seq_one_letter_code
_entity_poly.pdbx_strand_id
1 'polypeptide(L)'
;MVKVLCVLYDDPVSGYPPVYARDDIPRIDRYFDGQTTPTPQGIDFEPGELLGSVSGELGLRGFLEERGHQLVVTSDKDGPDSVFERELVDAEIVISQPFWP
;
A
#
# COMPACT_ATOMS: atom_id res chain seq x y z
N MET A 1 -1.26 0.35 -20.33
CA MET A 1 -1.51 1.18 -19.15
C MET A 1 -2.64 0.50 -18.40
N VAL A 2 -2.48 0.28 -17.09
CA VAL A 2 -3.47 -0.40 -16.23
C VAL A 2 -3.81 0.53 -15.08
N LYS A 3 -5.07 0.57 -14.65
CA LYS A 3 -5.48 1.24 -13.41
C LYS A 3 -5.46 0.26 -12.24
N VAL A 4 -4.65 0.59 -11.24
CA VAL A 4 -4.61 -0.08 -9.93
C VAL A 4 -5.32 0.81 -8.93
N LEU A 5 -6.42 0.33 -8.36
CA LEU A 5 -7.18 0.98 -7.30
C LEU A 5 -6.81 0.37 -5.96
N CYS A 6 -6.17 1.16 -5.10
CA CYS A 6 -5.65 0.72 -3.81
C CYS A 6 -6.39 1.42 -2.67
N VAL A 7 -7.08 0.63 -1.85
CA VAL A 7 -7.83 1.08 -0.69
C VAL A 7 -7.00 0.85 0.57
N LEU A 8 -6.66 1.93 1.26
CA LEU A 8 -5.80 1.97 2.45
C LEU A 8 -6.44 2.81 3.55
N TYR A 9 -6.04 2.64 4.81
CA TYR A 9 -6.60 3.45 5.90
C TYR A 9 -6.01 4.87 5.93
N ASP A 10 -6.68 5.80 6.63
CA ASP A 10 -6.18 7.17 6.79
C ASP A 10 -4.82 7.22 7.49
N ASP A 11 -4.05 8.28 7.20
CA ASP A 11 -2.80 8.56 7.90
C ASP A 11 -3.02 8.83 9.40
N PRO A 12 -1.96 8.72 10.22
CA PRO A 12 -2.04 9.09 11.63
C PRO A 12 -2.58 10.50 11.81
N VAL A 13 -3.42 10.72 12.82
CA VAL A 13 -3.96 12.05 13.16
C VAL A 13 -2.88 13.09 13.47
N SER A 14 -1.67 12.64 13.84
CA SER A 14 -0.50 13.48 14.05
C SER A 14 0.23 13.89 12.75
N GLY A 15 -0.20 13.38 11.61
CA GLY A 15 0.43 13.55 10.30
C GLY A 15 1.33 12.39 9.89
N TYR A 16 1.76 12.44 8.63
CA TYR A 16 2.69 11.50 7.99
C TYR A 16 3.96 12.24 7.52
N PRO A 17 5.16 11.66 7.70
CA PRO A 17 5.44 10.40 8.39
C PRO A 17 5.23 10.52 9.91
N PRO A 18 4.92 9.42 10.61
CA PRO A 18 4.87 9.42 12.07
C PRO A 18 6.28 9.57 12.67
N VAL A 19 6.34 9.94 13.95
CA VAL A 19 7.58 9.80 14.73
C VAL A 19 7.78 8.34 15.07
N TYR A 20 8.66 7.66 14.33
CA TYR A 20 9.00 6.27 14.58
C TYR A 20 9.75 6.11 15.91
N ALA A 21 9.43 5.05 16.66
CA ALA A 21 10.03 4.78 17.96
C ALA A 21 11.43 4.14 17.89
N ARG A 22 11.84 3.70 16.70
CA ARG A 22 13.11 3.04 16.41
C ARG A 22 13.48 3.27 14.95
N ASP A 23 14.75 3.12 14.64
CA ASP A 23 15.30 3.39 13.31
C ASP A 23 15.28 2.17 12.38
N ASP A 24 15.18 0.94 12.93
CA ASP A 24 15.22 -0.29 12.16
C ASP A 24 14.28 -1.39 12.71
N ILE A 25 14.10 -2.44 11.92
CA ILE A 25 13.41 -3.66 12.31
C ILE A 25 14.29 -4.89 12.09
N PRO A 26 14.08 -5.98 12.86
CA PRO A 26 14.81 -7.22 12.64
C PRO A 26 14.59 -7.77 11.24
N ARG A 27 15.67 -8.24 10.63
CA ARG A 27 15.62 -8.97 9.35
C ARG A 27 15.09 -10.38 9.58
N ILE A 28 14.06 -10.76 8.83
CA ILE A 28 13.48 -12.10 8.80
C ILE A 28 13.67 -12.65 7.39
N ASP A 29 14.38 -13.78 7.23
CA ASP A 29 14.61 -14.39 5.91
C ASP A 29 13.68 -15.59 5.62
N ARG A 30 13.15 -16.23 6.67
CA ARG A 30 12.28 -17.42 6.56
C ARG A 30 11.23 -17.48 7.67
N TYR A 31 10.10 -18.10 7.34
CA TYR A 31 9.07 -18.49 8.28
C TYR A 31 9.39 -19.86 8.93
N PHE A 32 8.64 -20.20 9.98
CA PHE A 32 8.88 -21.39 10.80
C PHE A 32 8.86 -22.72 10.03
N ASP A 33 8.03 -22.81 9.00
CA ASP A 33 7.87 -23.99 8.14
C ASP A 33 8.93 -24.09 7.01
N GLY A 34 9.86 -23.14 6.96
CA GLY A 34 10.91 -23.07 5.95
C GLY A 34 10.56 -22.24 4.71
N GLN A 35 9.33 -21.74 4.59
CA GLN A 35 8.94 -20.81 3.52
C GLN A 35 9.81 -19.54 3.57
N THR A 36 10.26 -19.04 2.43
CA THR A 36 11.01 -17.77 2.35
C THR A 36 10.07 -16.58 2.50
N THR A 37 10.58 -15.45 2.97
CA THR A 37 9.86 -14.17 2.85
C THR A 37 9.61 -13.80 1.38
N PRO A 38 8.72 -12.82 1.10
CA PRO A 38 8.54 -12.30 -0.26
C PRO A 38 9.87 -11.90 -0.93
N THR A 39 9.99 -12.19 -2.23
CA THR A 39 11.22 -11.97 -3.02
C THR A 39 10.95 -11.10 -4.26
N PRO A 40 10.44 -9.85 -4.09
CA PRO A 40 10.34 -8.93 -5.22
C PRO A 40 11.73 -8.59 -5.76
N GLN A 41 11.81 -8.10 -7.01
CA GLN A 41 13.08 -7.68 -7.62
C GLN A 41 13.70 -6.46 -6.90
N GLY A 42 12.88 -5.66 -6.23
CA GLY A 42 13.26 -4.50 -5.44
C GLY A 42 12.09 -4.04 -4.56
N ILE A 43 12.38 -3.10 -3.67
CA ILE A 43 11.41 -2.39 -2.83
C ILE A 43 11.73 -0.90 -2.89
N ASP A 44 10.70 -0.05 -2.86
CA ASP A 44 10.82 1.42 -2.91
C ASP A 44 10.52 2.05 -1.54
N PHE A 45 10.80 1.30 -0.46
CA PHE A 45 10.57 1.72 0.92
C PHE A 45 11.67 1.19 1.85
N GLU A 46 11.83 1.81 3.01
CA GLU A 46 12.73 1.35 4.07
C GLU A 46 11.98 0.43 5.06
N PRO A 47 12.48 -0.79 5.35
CA PRO A 47 11.84 -1.68 6.31
C PRO A 47 11.70 -1.04 7.71
N GLY A 48 10.45 -0.78 8.11
CA GLY A 48 10.11 -0.07 9.35
C GLY A 48 9.13 1.07 9.12
N GLU A 49 9.01 1.55 7.88
CA GLU A 49 8.07 2.61 7.50
C GLU A 49 6.60 2.18 7.64
N LEU A 50 5.72 3.16 7.87
CA LEU A 50 4.27 2.97 7.84
C LEU A 50 3.79 2.92 6.38
N LEU A 51 3.41 1.73 5.92
CA LEU A 51 3.06 1.48 4.51
C LEU A 51 1.56 1.37 4.24
N GLY A 52 0.75 1.00 5.24
CA GLY A 52 -0.65 0.64 5.03
C GLY A 52 -1.63 1.80 5.03
N SER A 53 -1.16 3.03 5.24
CA SER A 53 -1.99 4.24 5.15
C SER A 53 -1.91 4.87 3.76
N VAL A 54 -2.82 5.80 3.48
CA VAL A 54 -2.92 6.49 2.18
C VAL A 54 -1.61 7.13 1.72
N SER A 55 -0.83 7.76 2.60
CA SER A 55 0.48 8.32 2.22
C SER A 55 1.60 7.27 2.13
N GLY A 56 1.41 6.09 2.72
CA GLY A 56 2.38 4.99 2.64
C GLY A 56 2.28 4.18 1.34
N GLU A 57 1.09 4.14 0.72
CA GLU A 57 0.85 3.59 -0.63
C GLU A 57 1.34 2.15 -0.87
N LEU A 58 1.59 1.39 0.20
CA LEU A 58 2.31 0.11 0.18
C LEU A 58 3.70 0.17 -0.50
N GLY A 59 4.26 1.38 -0.72
CA GLY A 59 5.49 1.58 -1.49
C GLY A 59 5.37 1.19 -2.97
N LEU A 60 4.19 1.30 -3.58
CA LEU A 60 3.93 0.80 -4.94
C LEU A 60 4.01 1.85 -6.05
N ARG A 61 3.96 3.15 -5.73
CA ARG A 61 3.82 4.20 -6.74
C ARG A 61 4.99 4.23 -7.73
N GLY A 62 6.23 4.25 -7.25
CA GLY A 62 7.43 4.24 -8.08
C GLY A 62 7.42 3.06 -9.07
N PHE A 63 7.35 1.84 -8.53
CA PHE A 63 7.22 0.62 -9.32
C PHE A 63 6.14 0.66 -10.42
N LEU A 64 4.92 1.12 -10.09
CA LEU A 64 3.78 1.12 -11.01
C LEU A 64 3.87 2.23 -12.07
N GLU A 65 4.18 3.46 -11.66
CA GLU A 65 4.21 4.62 -12.56
C GLU A 65 5.39 4.54 -13.53
N GLU A 66 6.56 4.06 -13.10
CA GLU A 66 7.71 3.83 -13.98
C GLU A 66 7.42 2.84 -15.12
N ARG A 67 6.44 1.95 -14.93
CA ARG A 67 5.98 0.98 -15.93
C ARG A 67 4.77 1.47 -16.73
N GLY A 68 4.34 2.72 -16.54
CA GLY A 68 3.23 3.33 -17.26
C GLY A 68 1.84 2.86 -16.80
N HIS A 69 1.73 2.44 -15.54
CA HIS A 69 0.45 2.16 -14.89
C HIS A 69 -0.01 3.35 -14.04
N GLN A 70 -1.31 3.43 -13.77
CA GLN A 70 -1.90 4.42 -12.88
C GLN A 70 -2.15 3.77 -11.51
N LEU A 71 -1.73 4.44 -10.45
CA LEU A 71 -2.07 4.08 -9.07
C LEU A 71 -3.01 5.13 -8.47
N VAL A 72 -4.24 4.72 -8.17
CA VAL A 72 -5.21 5.50 -7.39
C VAL A 72 -5.20 4.95 -5.96
N VAL A 73 -4.94 5.81 -4.98
CA VAL A 73 -4.96 5.45 -3.55
C VAL A 73 -6.08 6.23 -2.88
N THR A 74 -6.90 5.55 -2.09
CA THR A 74 -8.01 6.19 -1.35
C THR A 74 -8.29 5.45 -0.05
N SER A 75 -8.80 6.18 0.96
CA SER A 75 -9.45 5.60 2.14
C SER A 75 -10.97 5.59 2.04
N ASP A 76 -11.53 6.39 1.14
CA ASP A 76 -12.96 6.50 0.88
C ASP A 76 -13.46 5.32 0.04
N LYS A 77 -14.06 4.34 0.72
CA LYS A 77 -14.48 3.06 0.15
C LYS A 77 -15.95 2.70 0.31
N ASP A 78 -16.65 3.37 1.23
CA ASP A 78 -17.98 2.96 1.65
C ASP A 78 -19.06 3.85 1.02
N GLY A 79 -20.02 3.22 0.35
CA GLY A 79 -21.16 3.88 -0.27
C GLY A 79 -20.98 4.17 -1.76
N PRO A 80 -22.11 4.40 -2.48
CA PRO A 80 -22.14 4.52 -3.94
C PRO A 80 -21.43 5.78 -4.46
N ASP A 81 -21.27 6.79 -3.61
CA ASP A 81 -20.58 8.04 -3.93
C ASP A 81 -19.11 8.02 -3.47
N SER A 82 -18.58 6.89 -2.99
CA SER A 82 -17.19 6.79 -2.57
C SER A 82 -16.22 6.97 -3.74
N VAL A 83 -14.98 7.38 -3.49
CA VAL A 83 -13.90 7.36 -4.49
C VAL A 83 -13.71 5.94 -5.02
N PHE A 84 -13.75 4.92 -4.16
CA PHE A 84 -13.67 3.52 -4.57
C PHE A 84 -14.73 3.16 -5.62
N GLU A 85 -16.02 3.36 -5.35
CA GLU A 85 -17.09 3.04 -6.31
C GLU A 85 -16.95 3.80 -7.63
N ARG A 86 -16.52 5.06 -7.57
CA ARG A 86 -16.29 5.89 -8.77
C ARG A 86 -15.14 5.38 -9.63
N GLU A 87 -14.06 4.90 -9.02
CA GLU A 87 -12.85 4.44 -9.71
C GLU A 87 -12.90 2.94 -10.05
N LEU A 88 -13.80 2.18 -9.44
CA LEU A 88 -13.94 0.74 -9.63
C LEU A 88 -14.36 0.36 -11.06
N VAL A 89 -15.13 1.22 -11.72
CA VAL A 89 -15.76 0.94 -13.02
C VAL A 89 -14.77 0.58 -14.14
N ASP A 90 -13.53 1.06 -14.04
CA ASP A 90 -12.45 0.84 -15.00
C ASP A 90 -11.13 0.40 -14.33
N ALA A 91 -11.16 0.02 -13.05
CA ALA A 91 -10.02 -0.58 -12.38
C ALA A 91 -9.78 -2.01 -12.89
N GLU A 92 -8.55 -2.33 -13.28
CA GLU A 92 -8.20 -3.72 -13.65
C GLU A 92 -7.72 -4.52 -12.44
N ILE A 93 -7.15 -3.82 -11.45
CA ILE A 93 -6.63 -4.42 -10.22
C ILE A 93 -7.17 -3.62 -9.03
N VAL A 94 -7.72 -4.33 -8.05
CA VAL A 94 -8.12 -3.77 -6.76
C VAL A 94 -7.26 -4.39 -5.66
N ILE A 95 -6.73 -3.55 -4.77
CA ILE A 95 -5.95 -3.96 -3.61
C ILE A 95 -6.57 -3.33 -2.37
N SER A 96 -6.86 -4.12 -1.33
CA SER A 96 -7.20 -3.62 0.01
C SER A 96 -6.54 -4.47 1.09
N GLN A 97 -6.60 -4.00 2.34
CA GLN A 97 -6.11 -4.73 3.50
C GLN A 97 -7.29 -5.10 4.42
N PRO A 98 -7.31 -6.27 5.07
CA PRO A 98 -8.42 -6.67 5.96
C PRO A 98 -8.74 -5.68 7.08
N PHE A 99 -7.78 -4.83 7.45
CA PHE A 99 -7.92 -3.81 8.49
C PHE A 99 -8.80 -2.63 8.06
N TRP A 100 -8.91 -2.40 6.75
CA TRP A 100 -9.75 -1.41 6.11
C TRP A 100 -10.25 -1.96 4.77
N PRO A 101 -11.19 -2.92 4.81
CA PRO A 101 -11.47 -3.83 3.70
C PRO A 101 -12.29 -3.21 2.58
#